data_AF-A0A9E2I2H6-F1
#
_entry.id   AF-A0A9E2I2H6-F1
#
_cell.length_a   1.000
_cell.length_b   1.000
_cell.length_c   1.000
_cell.angle_alpha   90.00
_cell.angle_beta   90.00
_cell.angle_gamma   90.00
#
_symmetry.space_group_name_H-M   'P 1'
#
loop_
_entity.id
_entity.type
_entity.pdbx_description
1 polymer ?
#
loop_
_entity_poly.entity_id
_entity_poly.type
_entity_poly.pdbx_seq_one_letter_code
_entity_poly.pdbx_strand_id
1 'polypeptide(L)'
;MELTSAKKYFLIVLPVFLTSSTSLVFSKAAQWLGNDQGYLLGFGFYWIWCLSVPFIFWGRRGFRRVFTEGTPLFKKKNWLLVGLLSLTVVGAIWMYFIPHLSTVSIWIVLFSPVTIINGSCEEILWRGVYVKAFGKNVFLACIYPAIGFALSHISSALVFPAEGGMLPFIISTFFLGLVYGWVAYRTGSAKWTAITHSLIGLLAFGEPISSSIVRLVLP
;
A
#
# COMPACT_ATOMS: atom_id res chain seq x y z
N MET A 1 20.33 11.56 7.20
CA MET A 1 21.38 10.53 7.17
C MET A 1 21.28 9.89 5.81
N GLU A 2 22.28 10.10 4.97
CA GLU A 2 22.31 9.44 3.67
C GLU A 2 22.47 7.93 3.86
N LEU A 3 21.80 7.16 3.00
CA LEU A 3 21.96 5.72 2.97
C LEU A 3 23.29 5.36 2.31
N THR A 4 24.00 4.39 2.89
CA THR A 4 25.14 3.70 2.26
C THR A 4 24.74 3.11 0.91
N SER A 5 25.70 2.92 0.00
CA SER A 5 25.47 2.29 -1.31
C SER A 5 24.80 0.93 -1.20
N ALA A 6 25.24 0.06 -0.27
CA ALA A 6 24.64 -1.26 -0.05
C ALA A 6 23.13 -1.19 0.26
N LYS A 7 22.71 -0.30 1.16
CA LYS A 7 21.29 -0.05 1.46
C LYS A 7 20.50 0.46 0.25
N LYS A 8 21.11 1.29 -0.61
CA LYS A 8 20.45 1.76 -1.85
C LYS A 8 20.29 0.62 -2.86
N TYR A 9 21.32 -0.21 -3.05
CA TYR A 9 21.24 -1.41 -3.89
C TYR A 9 20.17 -2.38 -3.39
N PHE A 10 20.09 -2.57 -2.06
CA PHE A 10 19.02 -3.36 -1.47
C PHE A 10 17.63 -2.84 -1.87
N LEU A 11 17.38 -1.53 -1.82
CA LEU A 11 16.09 -0.97 -2.24
C LEU A 11 15.82 -1.12 -3.74
N ILE A 12 16.85 -1.25 -4.57
CA ILE A 12 16.69 -1.53 -6.00
C ILE A 12 16.33 -3.00 -6.25
N VAL A 13 16.76 -3.93 -5.40
CA VAL A 13 16.36 -5.36 -5.55
C VAL A 13 15.11 -5.71 -4.74
N LEU A 14 14.76 -4.88 -3.75
CA LEU A 14 13.69 -5.12 -2.81
C LEU A 14 12.34 -5.42 -3.46
N PRO A 15 11.86 -4.72 -4.50
CA PRO A 15 10.52 -5.01 -5.04
C PRO A 15 10.39 -6.43 -5.60
N VAL A 16 11.45 -6.93 -6.25
CA VAL A 16 11.50 -8.30 -6.76
C VAL A 16 11.52 -9.28 -5.59
N PHE A 17 12.43 -9.08 -4.64
CA PHE A 17 12.57 -9.98 -3.49
C PHE A 17 11.31 -10.02 -2.61
N LEU A 18 10.72 -8.85 -2.36
CA LEU A 18 9.49 -8.69 -1.62
C LEU A 18 8.37 -9.43 -2.33
N THR A 19 8.12 -9.14 -3.61
CA THR A 19 7.04 -9.78 -4.38
C THR A 19 7.19 -11.29 -4.44
N SER A 20 8.39 -11.81 -4.71
CA SER A 20 8.64 -13.25 -4.77
C SER A 20 8.44 -13.91 -3.41
N SER A 21 8.96 -13.33 -2.33
CA SER A 21 8.82 -13.88 -0.99
C SER A 21 7.38 -13.82 -0.48
N THR A 22 6.66 -12.71 -0.70
CA THR A 22 5.25 -12.60 -0.32
C THR A 22 4.40 -13.54 -1.15
N SER A 23 4.61 -13.64 -2.46
CA SER A 23 3.87 -14.58 -3.32
C SER A 23 4.02 -16.02 -2.81
N LEU A 24 5.25 -16.43 -2.45
CA LEU A 24 5.48 -17.75 -1.87
C LEU A 24 4.72 -17.94 -0.56
N VAL A 25 4.76 -16.96 0.35
CA VAL A 25 4.06 -17.03 1.65
C VAL A 25 2.54 -17.08 1.46
N PHE A 26 1.97 -16.19 0.65
CA PHE A 26 0.54 -16.17 0.35
C PHE A 26 0.08 -17.51 -0.23
N SER A 27 0.76 -18.02 -1.27
CA SER A 27 0.38 -19.29 -1.91
C SER A 27 0.54 -20.48 -0.98
N LYS A 28 1.66 -20.59 -0.24
CA LYS A 28 1.92 -21.73 0.64
C LYS A 28 1.04 -21.72 1.89
N ALA A 29 0.83 -20.56 2.49
CA ALA A 29 -0.07 -20.43 3.62
C ALA A 29 -1.51 -20.74 3.22
N ALA A 30 -1.98 -20.28 2.05
CA ALA A 30 -3.31 -20.62 1.55
C ALA A 30 -3.47 -22.13 1.28
N GLN A 31 -2.44 -22.79 0.72
CA GLN A 31 -2.42 -24.24 0.53
C GLN A 31 -2.52 -25.04 1.84
N TRP A 32 -1.93 -24.53 2.92
CA TRP A 32 -1.84 -25.26 4.20
C TRP A 32 -2.96 -24.94 5.18
N LEU A 33 -3.41 -23.69 5.20
CA LEU A 33 -4.33 -23.15 6.22
C LEU A 33 -5.71 -22.80 5.63
N GLY A 34 -5.87 -22.89 4.30
CA GLY A 34 -7.02 -22.37 3.59
C GLY A 34 -6.86 -20.88 3.23
N ASN A 35 -7.70 -20.41 2.30
CA ASN A 35 -7.55 -19.10 1.68
C ASN A 35 -7.59 -17.94 2.69
N ASP A 36 -8.58 -17.91 3.58
CA ASP A 36 -8.74 -16.79 4.53
C ASP A 36 -7.56 -16.67 5.51
N GLN A 37 -7.16 -17.77 6.15
CA GLN A 37 -6.02 -17.78 7.08
C GLN A 37 -4.71 -17.50 6.35
N GLY A 38 -4.52 -18.12 5.18
CA GLY A 38 -3.34 -17.90 4.34
C GLY A 38 -3.21 -16.45 3.87
N TYR A 39 -4.33 -15.80 3.53
CA TYR A 39 -4.38 -14.41 3.11
C TYR A 39 -3.98 -13.45 4.22
N LEU A 40 -4.54 -13.65 5.43
CA LEU A 40 -4.20 -12.83 6.59
C LEU A 40 -2.74 -13.02 7.03
N LEU A 41 -2.22 -14.26 6.98
CA LEU A 41 -0.82 -14.54 7.27
C LEU A 41 0.11 -13.88 6.24
N GLY A 42 -0.24 -13.95 4.95
CA GLY A 42 0.48 -13.26 3.88
C GLY A 42 0.57 -11.75 4.11
N PHE A 43 -0.54 -11.12 4.50
CA PHE A 43 -0.53 -9.69 4.86
C PHE A 43 0.29 -9.40 6.11
N GLY A 44 0.18 -10.21 7.16
CA GLY A 44 1.02 -10.07 8.35
C GLY A 44 2.52 -10.10 8.01
N PHE A 45 2.93 -11.05 7.17
CA PHE A 45 4.31 -11.13 6.68
C PHE A 45 4.71 -9.89 5.85
N TYR A 46 3.83 -9.43 4.96
CA TYR A 46 4.07 -8.24 4.16
C TYR A 46 4.16 -6.96 5.00
N TRP A 47 3.32 -6.79 6.02
CA TRP A 47 3.41 -5.64 6.93
C TRP A 47 4.72 -5.64 7.71
N ILE A 48 5.23 -6.82 8.11
CA ILE A 48 6.55 -6.94 8.73
C ILE A 48 7.64 -6.41 7.78
N TRP A 49 7.58 -6.72 6.49
CA TRP A 49 8.49 -6.13 5.50
C TRP A 49 8.40 -4.61 5.46
N CYS A 50 7.18 -4.10 5.34
CA CYS A 50 6.93 -2.66 5.27
C CYS A 50 7.48 -1.87 6.46
N LEU A 51 7.39 -2.44 7.66
CA LEU A 51 7.82 -1.79 8.90
C LEU A 51 9.30 -2.04 9.22
N SER A 52 9.82 -3.23 8.94
CA SER A 52 11.20 -3.61 9.26
C SER A 52 12.23 -2.85 8.43
N VAL A 53 12.00 -2.67 7.12
CA VAL A 53 12.92 -1.98 6.21
C VAL A 53 13.26 -0.55 6.69
N PRO A 54 12.29 0.38 6.86
CA PRO A 54 12.59 1.73 7.35
C PRO A 54 13.19 1.71 8.76
N PHE A 55 12.78 0.77 9.62
CA PHE A 55 13.29 0.66 10.97
C PHE A 55 14.77 0.24 11.01
N ILE A 56 15.16 -0.76 10.23
CA ILE A 56 16.56 -1.20 10.09
C ILE A 56 17.41 -0.08 9.46
N PHE A 57 16.83 0.68 8.53
CA PHE A 57 17.59 1.68 7.78
C PHE A 57 17.88 2.94 8.58
N TRP A 58 16.90 3.43 9.35
CA TRP A 58 16.99 4.73 10.02
C TRP A 58 16.50 4.76 11.49
N GLY A 59 16.10 3.62 12.05
CA GLY A 59 15.60 3.49 13.43
C GLY A 59 14.30 4.27 13.70
N ARG A 60 13.89 4.34 14.97
CA ARG A 60 12.65 4.99 15.41
C ARG A 60 12.51 6.45 14.96
N ARG A 61 13.59 7.23 15.06
CA ARG A 61 13.59 8.66 14.69
C ARG A 61 13.45 8.85 13.18
N GLY A 62 14.11 8.01 12.39
CA GLY A 62 13.99 8.04 10.94
C GLY A 62 12.62 7.58 10.44
N PHE A 63 12.04 6.57 11.08
CA PHE A 63 10.70 6.08 10.79
C PHE A 63 9.66 7.21 10.87
N ARG A 64 9.65 8.00 11.95
CA ARG A 64 8.72 9.14 12.09
C ARG A 64 8.87 10.20 10.99
N ARG A 65 10.08 10.36 10.45
CA ARG A 65 10.36 11.35 9.38
C ARG A 65 9.73 10.99 8.04
N VAL A 66 9.29 9.73 7.86
CA VAL A 66 8.51 9.31 6.68
C VAL A 66 7.23 10.14 6.53
N PHE A 67 6.63 10.54 7.66
CA PHE A 67 5.39 11.31 7.68
C PHE A 67 5.60 12.82 7.81
N THR A 68 6.85 13.28 8.01
CA THR A 68 7.16 14.70 8.09
C THR A 68 7.22 15.32 6.70
N GLU A 69 6.29 16.21 6.42
CA GLU A 69 6.23 17.02 5.19
C GLU A 69 7.42 17.99 5.13
N GLY A 70 8.22 17.91 4.06
CA GLY A 70 9.20 18.95 3.74
C GLY A 70 8.55 20.12 3.00
N THR A 71 7.52 19.83 2.20
CA THR A 71 6.66 20.84 1.59
C THR A 71 5.20 20.47 1.86
N PRO A 72 4.41 21.34 2.50
CA PRO A 72 2.99 21.08 2.75
C PRO A 72 2.21 20.81 1.47
N LEU A 73 1.30 19.83 1.51
CA LEU A 73 0.43 19.51 0.38
C LEU A 73 -0.48 20.69 -0.01
N PHE A 74 -1.11 21.37 0.95
CA PHE A 74 -2.05 22.48 0.71
C PHE A 74 -1.37 23.83 0.43
N LYS A 75 -0.31 23.83 -0.38
CA LYS A 75 0.27 25.05 -0.95
C LYS A 75 -0.31 25.28 -2.36
N LYS A 76 -0.47 26.55 -2.77
CA LYS A 76 -1.03 26.93 -4.08
C LYS A 76 -0.42 26.14 -5.26
N LYS A 77 0.90 25.91 -5.24
CA LYS A 77 1.64 25.17 -6.29
C LYS A 77 1.32 23.67 -6.38
N ASN A 78 0.59 23.11 -5.43
CA ASN A 78 0.31 21.68 -5.28
C ASN A 78 -1.18 21.35 -5.47
N TRP A 79 -2.03 22.28 -5.91
CA TRP A 79 -3.47 22.04 -6.10
C TRP A 79 -3.77 20.91 -7.09
N LEU A 80 -2.96 20.75 -8.15
CA LEU A 80 -3.07 19.59 -9.03
C LEU A 80 -2.93 18.26 -8.27
N LEU A 81 -2.02 18.20 -7.30
CA LEU A 81 -1.79 16.99 -6.49
C LEU A 81 -2.96 16.71 -5.56
N VAL A 82 -3.55 17.77 -4.99
CA VAL A 82 -4.78 17.66 -4.20
C VAL A 82 -5.91 17.14 -5.08
N GLY A 83 -6.09 17.70 -6.27
CA GLY A 83 -7.12 17.26 -7.22
C GLY A 83 -6.96 15.78 -7.62
N LEU A 84 -5.73 15.36 -7.96
CA LEU A 84 -5.44 13.96 -8.28
C LEU A 84 -5.69 13.02 -7.09
N LEU A 85 -5.26 13.40 -5.89
CA LEU A 85 -5.48 12.60 -4.69
C LEU A 85 -6.97 12.50 -4.35
N SER A 86 -7.72 13.60 -4.44
CA SER A 86 -9.18 13.61 -4.27
C SER A 86 -9.88 12.75 -5.31
N LEU A 87 -9.42 12.75 -6.57
CA LEU A 87 -9.99 11.92 -7.62
C LEU A 87 -9.89 10.42 -7.28
N THR A 88 -8.82 9.98 -6.62
CA THR A 88 -8.71 8.58 -6.17
C THR A 88 -9.76 8.22 -5.11
N VAL A 89 -10.07 9.15 -4.20
CA VAL A 89 -11.12 8.97 -3.18
C VAL A 89 -12.51 8.94 -3.83
N VAL A 90 -12.80 9.88 -4.73
CA VAL A 90 -14.07 9.93 -5.47
C VAL A 90 -14.26 8.66 -6.30
N GLY A 91 -13.20 8.19 -6.96
CA GLY A 91 -13.19 6.92 -7.69
C GLY A 91 -13.54 5.74 -6.78
N ALA A 92 -12.94 5.66 -5.59
CA ALA A 92 -13.24 4.60 -4.62
C ALA A 92 -14.70 4.64 -4.13
N ILE A 93 -15.26 5.84 -3.91
CA ILE A 93 -16.67 5.99 -3.55
C ILE A 93 -17.56 5.42 -4.64
N TRP A 94 -17.30 5.77 -5.91
CA TRP A 94 -18.13 5.35 -7.03
C TRP A 94 -17.98 3.86 -7.35
N MET A 95 -16.76 3.34 -7.29
CA MET A 95 -16.46 1.96 -7.67
C MET A 95 -16.79 0.95 -6.57
N TYR A 96 -16.58 1.29 -5.30
CA TYR A 96 -16.68 0.33 -4.20
C TYR A 96 -17.79 0.70 -3.21
N PHE A 97 -17.80 1.93 -2.71
CA PHE A 97 -18.72 2.30 -1.63
C PHE A 97 -20.18 2.28 -2.07
N ILE A 98 -20.55 3.07 -3.09
CA ILE A 98 -21.95 3.20 -3.54
C ILE A 98 -22.54 1.86 -3.98
N PRO A 99 -21.85 1.04 -4.80
CA PRO A 99 -22.43 -0.22 -5.28
C PRO A 99 -22.66 -1.27 -4.17
N HIS A 100 -21.89 -1.22 -3.08
CA HIS A 100 -21.92 -2.26 -2.03
C HIS A 100 -22.49 -1.77 -0.69
N LEU A 101 -22.83 -0.48 -0.56
CA LEU A 101 -23.31 0.09 0.71
C LEU A 101 -24.53 -0.62 1.29
N SER A 102 -25.43 -1.11 0.44
CA SER A 102 -26.67 -1.81 0.87
C SER A 102 -26.48 -3.30 1.13
N THR A 103 -25.37 -3.88 0.68
CA THR A 103 -25.13 -5.33 0.72
C THR A 103 -24.02 -5.71 1.70
N VAL A 104 -23.17 -4.76 2.07
CA VAL A 104 -22.07 -5.00 3.02
C VAL A 104 -22.60 -5.30 4.42
N SER A 105 -22.07 -6.37 5.02
CA SER A 105 -22.37 -6.71 6.41
C SER A 105 -21.79 -5.67 7.37
N ILE A 106 -22.51 -5.34 8.43
CA ILE A 106 -22.02 -4.45 9.49
C ILE A 106 -20.70 -4.96 10.09
N TRP A 107 -20.49 -6.29 10.11
CA TRP A 107 -19.26 -6.89 10.61
C TRP A 107 -18.06 -6.55 9.72
N ILE A 108 -18.23 -6.52 8.40
CA ILE A 108 -17.17 -6.11 7.47
C ILE A 108 -16.80 -4.64 7.73
N VAL A 109 -17.80 -3.78 7.96
CA VAL A 109 -17.55 -2.37 8.32
C VAL A 109 -16.75 -2.27 9.63
N LEU A 110 -17.09 -3.05 10.65
CA LEU A 110 -16.39 -3.05 11.93
C LEU A 110 -14.95 -3.57 11.85
N PHE A 111 -14.64 -4.49 10.93
CA PHE A 111 -13.29 -5.00 10.71
C PHE A 111 -12.48 -4.21 9.67
N SER A 112 -13.13 -3.39 8.85
CA SER A 112 -12.48 -2.52 7.84
C SER A 112 -11.38 -1.58 8.37
N PRO A 113 -11.33 -1.15 9.65
CA PRO A 113 -10.19 -0.39 10.18
C PRO A 113 -8.83 -1.07 10.04
N VAL A 114 -8.78 -2.39 9.83
CA VAL A 114 -7.52 -3.10 9.50
C VAL A 114 -6.84 -2.52 8.25
N THR A 115 -7.61 -1.91 7.34
CA THR A 115 -7.08 -1.24 6.15
C THR A 115 -6.23 -0.02 6.47
N ILE A 116 -6.40 0.60 7.64
CA ILE A 116 -5.54 1.69 8.11
C ILE A 116 -4.13 1.16 8.33
N ILE A 117 -4.00 -0.06 8.88
CA ILE A 117 -2.72 -0.72 9.05
C ILE A 117 -2.11 -1.03 7.68
N ASN A 118 -2.90 -1.61 6.77
CA ASN A 118 -2.42 -1.95 5.44
C ASN A 118 -1.94 -0.71 4.67
N GLY A 119 -2.81 0.28 4.48
CA GLY A 119 -2.51 1.50 3.76
C GLY A 119 -1.31 2.23 4.38
N SER A 120 -1.23 2.32 5.71
CA SER A 120 -0.07 2.93 6.37
C SER A 120 1.22 2.16 6.11
N CYS A 121 1.22 0.83 6.25
CA CYS A 121 2.40 0.00 6.02
C CYS A 121 2.92 0.14 4.58
N GLU A 122 2.03 0.02 3.60
CA GLU A 122 2.40 0.14 2.19
C GLU A 122 2.97 1.52 1.87
N GLU A 123 2.32 2.58 2.35
CA GLU A 123 2.77 3.94 2.09
C GLU A 123 4.10 4.26 2.80
N ILE A 124 4.33 3.71 3.99
CA ILE A 124 5.63 3.78 4.66
C ILE A 124 6.73 3.22 3.76
N LEU A 125 6.51 2.03 3.20
CA LEU A 125 7.52 1.36 2.38
C LEU A 125 7.68 2.07 1.03
N TRP A 126 6.62 2.09 0.23
CA TRP A 126 6.70 2.45 -1.18
C TRP A 126 6.90 3.95 -1.40
N ARG A 127 6.27 4.79 -0.58
CA ARG A 127 6.32 6.25 -0.73
C ARG A 127 7.28 6.86 0.27
N GLY A 128 7.35 6.32 1.48
CA GLY A 128 8.24 6.80 2.53
C GLY A 128 9.71 6.47 2.26
N VAL A 129 10.05 5.19 2.21
CA VAL A 129 11.44 4.71 2.09
C VAL A 129 12.07 5.22 0.79
N TYR A 130 11.41 5.05 -0.35
CA TYR A 130 11.98 5.41 -1.65
C TYR A 130 12.14 6.91 -1.84
N VAL A 131 11.17 7.75 -1.45
CA VAL A 131 11.31 9.21 -1.54
C VAL A 131 12.45 9.71 -0.65
N LYS A 132 12.61 9.14 0.56
CA LYS A 132 13.71 9.53 1.45
C LYS A 132 15.07 9.03 0.96
N ALA A 133 15.12 7.85 0.36
CA ALA A 133 16.36 7.26 -0.16
C ALA A 133 16.83 7.92 -1.46
N PHE A 134 15.89 8.31 -2.33
CA PHE A 134 16.17 8.70 -3.71
C PHE A 134 15.55 10.04 -4.12
N GLY A 135 15.20 10.93 -3.18
CA GLY A 135 14.47 12.18 -3.46
C GLY A 135 15.10 13.17 -4.46
N LYS A 136 16.30 12.90 -4.98
CA LYS A 136 16.94 13.63 -6.09
C LYS A 136 16.73 12.99 -7.46
N ASN A 137 16.21 11.77 -7.53
CA ASN A 137 15.96 10.99 -8.74
C ASN A 137 14.48 10.58 -8.78
N VAL A 138 13.70 11.25 -9.63
CA VAL A 138 12.25 11.03 -9.75
C VAL A 138 11.91 9.59 -10.14
N PHE A 139 12.72 8.96 -11.00
CA PHE A 139 12.47 7.59 -11.43
C PHE A 139 12.54 6.64 -10.22
N LEU A 140 13.63 6.68 -9.46
CA LEU A 140 13.83 5.79 -8.30
C LEU A 140 12.97 6.17 -7.09
N ALA A 141 12.55 7.43 -6.96
CA ALA A 141 11.71 7.87 -5.85
C ALA A 141 10.21 7.69 -6.09
N CYS A 142 9.76 7.62 -7.35
CA CYS A 142 8.33 7.64 -7.70
C CYS A 142 7.94 6.51 -8.66
N ILE A 143 8.55 6.45 -9.86
CA ILE A 143 8.13 5.51 -10.91
C ILE A 143 8.48 4.07 -10.53
N TYR A 144 9.73 3.85 -10.12
CA TYR A 144 10.24 2.53 -9.73
C TYR A 144 9.45 1.90 -8.57
N PRO A 145 9.21 2.59 -7.43
CA PRO A 145 8.36 2.02 -6.38
C PRO A 145 6.90 1.87 -6.78
N ALA A 146 6.37 2.64 -7.73
CA ALA A 146 5.01 2.41 -8.25
C ALA A 146 4.92 1.10 -9.04
N ILE A 147 5.95 0.75 -9.82
CA ILE A 147 6.05 -0.57 -10.48
C ILE A 147 6.11 -1.68 -9.43
N GLY A 148 6.97 -1.52 -8.42
CA GLY A 148 7.09 -2.48 -7.32
C GLY A 148 5.78 -2.69 -6.55
N PHE A 149 5.10 -1.59 -6.21
CA PHE A 149 3.80 -1.58 -5.58
C PHE A 149 2.75 -2.30 -6.43
N ALA A 150 2.69 -2.04 -7.73
CA ALA A 150 1.74 -2.72 -8.61
C ALA A 150 2.00 -4.23 -8.70
N LEU A 151 3.27 -4.61 -8.86
CA LEU A 151 3.64 -6.03 -8.96
C LEU A 151 3.47 -6.78 -7.64
N SER A 152 3.63 -6.13 -6.48
CA SER A 152 3.43 -6.81 -5.18
C SER A 152 2.00 -7.32 -5.00
N HIS A 153 1.01 -6.72 -5.68
CA HIS A 153 -0.39 -7.17 -5.67
C HIS A 153 -0.60 -8.53 -6.34
N ILE A 154 0.35 -9.01 -7.15
CA ILE A 154 0.34 -10.40 -7.62
C ILE A 154 0.22 -11.36 -6.43
N SER A 155 0.98 -11.10 -5.36
CA SER A 155 1.05 -11.98 -4.19
C SER A 155 -0.32 -12.26 -3.57
N SER A 156 -1.11 -11.22 -3.34
CA SER A 156 -2.45 -11.34 -2.76
C SER A 156 -3.46 -11.86 -3.78
N ALA A 157 -3.33 -11.48 -5.05
CA ALA A 157 -4.19 -11.95 -6.14
C ALA A 157 -4.05 -13.46 -6.43
N LEU A 158 -2.96 -14.11 -6.00
CA LEU A 158 -2.80 -15.56 -6.07
C LEU A 158 -3.76 -16.33 -5.15
N VAL A 159 -4.30 -15.68 -4.11
CA VAL A 159 -5.24 -16.30 -3.17
C VAL A 159 -6.67 -15.85 -3.47
N PHE A 160 -6.88 -14.54 -3.61
CA PHE A 160 -8.17 -13.96 -4.01
C PHE A 160 -7.98 -13.16 -5.30
N PRO A 161 -8.28 -13.75 -6.48
CA PRO A 161 -8.14 -13.07 -7.76
C PRO A 161 -8.98 -11.79 -7.82
N ALA A 162 -8.42 -10.75 -8.41
CA ALA A 162 -9.13 -9.49 -8.62
C ALA A 162 -10.28 -9.65 -9.62
N GLU A 163 -11.41 -9.00 -9.35
CA GLU A 163 -12.52 -8.89 -10.29
C GLU A 163 -12.06 -8.16 -11.57
N GLY A 164 -12.35 -8.74 -12.74
CA GLY A 164 -11.83 -8.25 -14.03
C GLY A 164 -10.42 -8.72 -14.37
N GLY A 165 -9.76 -9.47 -13.49
CA GLY A 165 -8.51 -10.17 -13.76
C GLY A 165 -7.24 -9.46 -13.28
N MET A 166 -6.15 -10.22 -13.22
CA MET A 166 -4.87 -9.78 -12.64
C MET A 166 -4.23 -8.61 -13.40
N LEU A 167 -4.27 -8.61 -14.74
CA LEU A 167 -3.62 -7.56 -15.53
C LEU A 167 -4.27 -6.19 -15.35
N PRO A 168 -5.61 -6.02 -15.49
CA PRO A 168 -6.26 -4.75 -15.18
C PRO A 168 -6.00 -4.27 -13.75
N PHE A 169 -5.92 -5.18 -12.77
CA PHE A 169 -5.61 -4.85 -11.39
C PHE A 169 -4.17 -4.32 -11.20
N ILE A 170 -3.18 -4.95 -11.84
CA ILE A 170 -1.79 -4.45 -11.81
C ILE A 170 -1.69 -3.08 -12.50
N ILE A 171 -2.37 -2.89 -13.63
CA ILE A 171 -2.34 -1.62 -14.36
C ILE A 171 -2.99 -0.51 -13.52
N SER A 172 -4.15 -0.76 -12.93
CA SER A 172 -4.84 0.25 -12.11
C SER A 172 -4.05 0.62 -10.86
N THR A 173 -3.48 -0.38 -10.16
CA THR A 173 -2.63 -0.16 -8.98
C THR A 173 -1.32 0.55 -9.34
N PHE A 174 -0.76 0.36 -10.54
CA PHE A 174 0.38 1.13 -11.03
C PHE A 174 0.06 2.62 -11.15
N PHE A 175 -1.05 2.99 -11.80
CA PHE A 175 -1.44 4.39 -11.93
C PHE A 175 -1.77 5.02 -10.57
N LEU A 176 -2.44 4.29 -9.68
CA LEU A 176 -2.63 4.73 -8.30
C LEU A 176 -1.29 4.94 -7.59
N GLY A 177 -0.35 4.02 -7.78
CA GLY A 177 1.03 4.08 -7.33
C GLY A 177 1.75 5.34 -7.80
N LEU A 178 1.59 5.73 -9.07
CA LEU A 178 2.16 6.95 -9.63
C LEU A 178 1.56 8.21 -9.01
N VAL A 179 0.24 8.28 -8.79
CA VAL A 179 -0.39 9.44 -8.14
C VAL A 179 0.19 9.61 -6.73
N TYR A 180 0.25 8.53 -5.96
CA TYR A 180 0.79 8.59 -4.60
C TYR A 180 2.29 8.88 -4.60
N GLY A 181 3.06 8.24 -5.48
CA GLY A 181 4.49 8.48 -5.65
C GLY A 181 4.77 9.96 -5.96
N TRP A 182 3.97 10.57 -6.82
CA TRP A 182 4.13 11.99 -7.17
C TRP A 182 3.79 12.90 -6.00
N VAL A 183 2.68 12.66 -5.29
CA VAL A 183 2.31 13.40 -4.08
C VAL A 183 3.43 13.30 -3.03
N ALA A 184 3.91 12.09 -2.78
CA ALA A 184 4.96 11.85 -1.79
C ALA A 184 6.29 12.48 -2.19
N TYR A 185 6.69 12.38 -3.46
CA TYR A 185 7.90 13.01 -3.98
C TYR A 185 7.87 14.53 -3.83
N ARG A 186 6.74 15.17 -4.14
CA ARG A 186 6.60 16.63 -4.10
C ARG A 186 6.47 17.19 -2.69
N THR A 187 5.92 16.43 -1.76
CA THR A 187 5.79 16.82 -0.34
C THR A 187 6.97 16.35 0.50
N GLY A 188 7.74 15.38 0.01
CA GLY A 188 8.79 14.68 0.76
C GLY A 188 8.25 13.79 1.88
N SER A 189 6.97 13.38 1.82
CA SER A 189 6.26 12.68 2.90
C SER A 189 5.22 11.70 2.39
N ALA A 190 5.07 10.55 3.06
CA ALA A 190 4.01 9.58 2.80
C ALA A 190 2.71 9.87 3.57
N LYS A 191 2.64 10.98 4.32
CA LYS A 191 1.49 11.28 5.20
C LYS A 191 0.16 11.30 4.49
N TRP A 192 0.04 12.10 3.43
CA TRP A 192 -1.24 12.26 2.74
C TRP A 192 -1.61 11.02 1.93
N THR A 193 -0.62 10.33 1.39
CA THR A 193 -0.87 9.07 0.69
C THR A 193 -1.30 7.98 1.65
N ALA A 194 -0.70 7.88 2.86
CA ALA A 194 -1.13 6.95 3.91
C ALA A 194 -2.57 7.21 4.39
N ILE A 195 -2.93 8.49 4.58
CA ILE A 195 -4.30 8.86 4.96
C ILE A 195 -5.28 8.47 3.83
N THR A 196 -4.98 8.87 2.59
CA THR A 196 -5.86 8.58 1.45
C THR A 196 -5.96 7.10 1.15
N HIS A 197 -4.86 6.36 1.19
CA HIS A 197 -4.86 4.91 0.96
C HIS A 197 -5.69 4.20 2.03
N SER A 198 -5.48 4.54 3.30
CA SER A 198 -6.31 4.02 4.41
C SER A 198 -7.80 4.34 4.20
N LEU A 199 -8.12 5.57 3.78
CA LEU A 199 -9.50 5.98 3.51
C LEU A 199 -10.12 5.20 2.35
N ILE A 200 -9.38 4.99 1.26
CA ILE A 200 -9.85 4.19 0.13
C ILE A 200 -10.09 2.74 0.57
N GLY A 201 -9.21 2.18 1.40
CA GLY A 201 -9.41 0.85 1.98
C GLY A 201 -10.71 0.75 2.79
N LEU A 202 -11.00 1.75 3.63
CA LEU A 202 -12.26 1.84 4.37
C LEU A 202 -13.48 1.94 3.44
N LEU A 203 -13.39 2.77 2.39
CA LEU A 203 -14.46 2.94 1.39
C LEU A 203 -14.69 1.67 0.55
N ALA A 204 -13.65 0.84 0.40
CA ALA A 204 -13.73 -0.48 -0.20
C ALA A 204 -14.02 -1.58 0.83
N PHE A 205 -14.45 -1.21 2.04
CA PHE A 205 -14.81 -2.10 3.15
C PHE A 205 -13.69 -3.07 3.60
N GLY A 206 -12.45 -2.81 3.17
CA GLY A 206 -11.28 -3.64 3.43
C GLY A 206 -11.34 -5.04 2.88
N GLU A 207 -12.17 -5.29 1.87
CA GLU A 207 -12.14 -6.56 1.16
C GLU A 207 -10.78 -6.76 0.45
N PRO A 208 -10.22 -7.98 0.44
CA PRO A 208 -10.71 -9.22 1.06
C PRO A 208 -10.31 -9.40 2.55
N ILE A 209 -9.49 -8.52 3.13
CA ILE A 209 -8.93 -8.67 4.48
C ILE A 209 -10.06 -8.73 5.53
N SER A 210 -10.97 -7.75 5.53
CA SER A 210 -12.09 -7.71 6.47
C SER A 210 -12.97 -8.95 6.37
N SER A 211 -13.29 -9.37 5.15
CA SER A 211 -14.17 -10.52 4.88
C SER A 211 -13.51 -11.84 5.30
N SER A 212 -12.18 -11.94 5.17
CA SER A 212 -11.41 -13.07 5.69
C SER A 212 -11.46 -13.12 7.23
N ILE A 213 -11.35 -11.97 7.91
CA ILE A 213 -11.49 -11.90 9.37
C ILE A 213 -12.91 -12.30 9.79
N VAL A 214 -13.94 -11.76 9.13
CA VAL A 214 -15.34 -12.07 9.42
C VAL A 214 -15.60 -13.57 9.30
N ARG A 215 -15.20 -14.22 8.21
CA ARG A 215 -15.40 -15.67 8.01
C ARG A 215 -14.67 -16.56 9.03
N LEU A 216 -13.62 -16.06 9.66
CA LEU A 216 -12.86 -16.80 10.66
C LEU A 216 -13.35 -16.57 12.09
N VAL A 217 -13.91 -15.40 12.37
CA VAL A 217 -14.32 -14.99 13.73
C VAL A 217 -15.81 -15.23 13.96
N LEU A 218 -16.63 -15.09 12.92
CA LEU A 218 -18.07 -15.21 13.01
C LEU A 218 -18.51 -16.52 12.31
N PRO A 219 -19.16 -17.44 13.06
CA PRO A 219 -19.63 -18.73 12.53
C PRO A 219 -20.80 -18.59 11.54
#